data_AF-A0A9Q0BEE6-F1
#
_entry.id   AF-A0A9Q0BEE6-F1
#
_cell.length_a   1.000
_cell.length_b   1.000
_cell.length_c   1.000
_cell.angle_alpha   90.00
_cell.angle_beta   90.00
_cell.angle_gamma   90.00
#
_symmetry.space_group_name_H-M   'P 1'
#
loop_
_entity.id
_entity.type
_entity.pdbx_description
1 polymer ?
#
loop_
_entity_poly.entity_id
_entity_poly.type
_entity_poly.pdbx_seq_one_letter_code
_entity_poly.pdbx_strand_id
1 'polypeptide(L)'
;MYQHFPGDNFTAPWLQQSAFPDRDPAHLAGAVEGYKWLVGVNMTNTQGLFVDGYHIDSRKANNRECDLRDEMVYTYNQGVILTGLRGLWSVTGAPSYLTDGHRLVQAVINATGWDFARSQPVDQFRSGSLPPWRGIGRAGILEERCDASGTCSQDSQTFKAIFFHHLTAFCKPIETSNAYSADRSLTAALHKDACAEYVAWTRHNAAAALGTRVDGEFGMWWGPGLFGNVVANKNSDGIDHDAANTTDYRDEGTPVDRIWGWEPWSPGSEGVPRRQGAATIQENTNVGEKVLSRIRIRTLAGRPSKEGNDPNARGRGRTIETQMGGLAVLRAYWVLSRSSEPNK
;
A
#
# COMPACT_ATOMS: atom_id res chain seq x y z
N MET A 1 -17.02 -0.34 -10.19
CA MET A 1 -18.09 -0.05 -11.17
C MET A 1 -19.29 -0.96 -10.97
N TYR A 2 -19.27 -2.24 -11.39
CA TYR A 2 -20.44 -3.14 -11.35
C TYR A 2 -21.29 -3.11 -10.06
N GLN A 3 -20.68 -3.19 -8.87
CA GLN A 3 -21.42 -3.19 -7.59
C GLN A 3 -21.65 -1.80 -6.97
N HIS A 4 -20.83 -0.81 -7.34
CA HIS A 4 -20.71 0.45 -6.59
C HIS A 4 -21.16 1.68 -7.36
N PHE A 5 -21.53 1.52 -8.63
CA PHE A 5 -22.13 2.55 -9.48
C PHE A 5 -23.52 2.07 -9.92
N PRO A 6 -24.52 2.13 -9.01
CA PRO A 6 -25.91 1.86 -9.37
C PRO A 6 -26.48 3.09 -10.09
N GLY A 7 -26.12 3.25 -11.36
CA GLY A 7 -26.86 4.14 -12.26
C GLY A 7 -26.83 5.59 -11.82
N ASP A 8 -25.64 6.10 -11.47
CA ASP A 8 -25.47 7.49 -11.07
C ASP A 8 -26.11 8.41 -12.11
N ASN A 9 -27.10 9.18 -11.67
CA ASN A 9 -27.85 10.09 -12.52
C ASN A 9 -26.97 11.32 -12.74
N PHE A 10 -26.10 11.26 -13.75
CA PHE A 10 -25.20 12.35 -14.06
C PHE A 10 -25.99 13.57 -14.55
N THR A 11 -26.11 14.59 -13.69
CA THR A 11 -26.78 15.87 -14.01
C THR A 11 -25.92 16.80 -14.88
N ALA A 12 -24.73 16.36 -15.28
CA ALA A 12 -23.87 17.13 -16.18
C ALA A 12 -24.51 17.22 -17.59
N PRO A 13 -24.63 18.43 -18.19
CA PRO A 13 -25.29 18.62 -19.49
C PRO A 13 -24.73 17.76 -20.63
N TRP A 14 -23.46 17.36 -20.55
CA TRP A 14 -22.79 16.52 -21.56
C TRP A 14 -22.95 15.00 -21.34
N LEU A 15 -23.55 14.56 -20.23
CA LEU A 15 -23.82 13.14 -19.94
C LEU A 15 -25.30 12.76 -20.08
N GLN A 16 -26.20 13.72 -20.37
CA GLN A 16 -27.65 13.52 -20.48
C GLN A 16 -28.08 12.47 -21.54
N GLN A 17 -27.21 12.10 -22.48
CA GLN A 17 -27.49 11.11 -23.53
C GLN A 17 -26.82 9.74 -23.28
N SER A 18 -26.00 9.60 -22.24
CA SER A 18 -25.32 8.34 -21.95
C SER A 18 -26.12 7.53 -20.94
N ALA A 19 -26.73 6.42 -21.39
CA ALA A 19 -27.33 5.45 -20.49
C ALA A 19 -26.21 4.64 -19.81
N PHE A 20 -26.07 4.76 -18.49
CA PHE A 20 -25.18 3.92 -17.68
C PHE A 20 -26.04 2.89 -16.95
N PRO A 21 -26.26 1.70 -17.53
CA PRO A 21 -27.14 0.71 -16.92
C PRO A 21 -26.61 0.27 -15.55
N ASP A 22 -27.52 0.12 -14.60
CA ASP A 22 -27.22 -0.51 -13.31
C ASP A 22 -26.57 -1.87 -13.54
N ARG A 23 -25.44 -2.10 -12.85
CA ARG A 23 -24.72 -3.38 -12.92
C ARG A 23 -24.42 -3.80 -14.37
N ASP A 24 -23.89 -2.88 -15.17
CA ASP A 24 -23.49 -3.17 -16.54
C ASP A 24 -22.61 -4.44 -16.61
N PRO A 25 -23.05 -5.52 -17.28
CA PRO A 25 -22.29 -6.77 -17.38
C PRO A 25 -20.92 -6.58 -18.04
N ALA A 26 -20.70 -5.54 -18.84
CA ALA A 26 -19.40 -5.22 -19.41
C ALA A 26 -18.35 -4.93 -18.33
N HIS A 27 -18.73 -4.29 -17.21
CA HIS A 27 -17.82 -4.04 -16.09
C HIS A 27 -17.41 -5.32 -15.37
N LEU A 28 -18.33 -6.28 -15.21
CA LEU A 28 -18.00 -7.58 -14.63
C LEU A 28 -17.11 -8.39 -15.57
N ALA A 29 -17.45 -8.45 -16.86
CA ALA A 29 -16.65 -9.12 -17.87
C ALA A 29 -15.22 -8.55 -17.93
N GLY A 30 -15.09 -7.22 -17.96
CA GLY A 30 -13.79 -6.55 -17.94
C GLY A 30 -13.00 -6.81 -16.66
N ALA A 31 -13.63 -6.84 -15.49
CA ALA A 31 -12.95 -7.17 -14.24
C ALA A 31 -12.47 -8.63 -14.19
N VAL A 32 -13.27 -9.57 -14.67
CA VAL A 32 -12.90 -10.99 -14.77
C VAL A 32 -11.74 -11.18 -15.76
N GLU A 33 -11.83 -10.57 -16.93
CA GLU A 33 -10.81 -10.71 -17.97
C GLU A 33 -9.51 -10.00 -17.59
N GLY A 34 -9.60 -8.80 -17.01
CA GLY A 34 -8.43 -8.06 -16.52
C GLY A 34 -7.69 -8.82 -15.42
N TYR A 35 -8.40 -9.47 -14.49
CA TYR A 35 -7.76 -10.29 -13.46
C TYR A 35 -7.11 -11.55 -14.05
N LYS A 36 -7.77 -12.24 -14.98
CA LYS A 36 -7.18 -13.37 -15.70
C LYS A 36 -5.91 -12.97 -16.44
N TRP A 37 -5.94 -11.84 -17.15
CA TRP A 37 -4.78 -11.30 -17.84
C TRP A 37 -3.64 -11.00 -16.85
N LEU A 38 -3.94 -10.29 -15.76
CA LEU A 38 -2.94 -9.92 -14.74
C LEU A 38 -2.21 -11.15 -14.16
N VAL A 39 -2.95 -12.23 -13.88
CA VAL A 39 -2.35 -13.49 -13.42
C VAL A 39 -1.59 -14.19 -14.56
N GLY A 40 -2.14 -14.17 -15.77
CA GLY A 40 -1.58 -14.83 -16.95
C GLY A 40 -0.26 -14.21 -17.44
N VAL A 41 -0.06 -12.91 -17.26
CA VAL A 41 1.21 -12.23 -17.59
C VAL A 41 2.30 -12.45 -16.54
N ASN A 42 2.04 -13.27 -15.51
CA ASN A 42 3.03 -13.61 -14.48
C ASN A 42 3.66 -12.35 -13.86
N MET A 43 2.85 -11.48 -13.26
CA MET A 43 3.33 -10.25 -12.59
C MET A 43 3.71 -10.47 -11.12
N THR A 44 3.84 -11.70 -10.64
CA THR A 44 4.27 -11.98 -9.27
C THR A 44 5.73 -12.44 -9.22
N ASN A 45 6.48 -11.94 -8.24
CA ASN A 45 7.86 -12.37 -7.98
C ASN A 45 7.89 -13.67 -7.15
N THR A 46 9.08 -14.14 -6.83
CA THR A 46 9.29 -15.38 -6.06
C THR A 46 8.74 -15.31 -4.63
N GLN A 47 8.48 -14.12 -4.10
CA GLN A 47 7.85 -13.91 -2.80
C GLN A 47 6.31 -13.84 -2.90
N GLY A 48 5.75 -13.89 -4.11
CA GLY A 48 4.31 -13.76 -4.36
C GLY A 48 3.80 -12.32 -4.39
N LEU A 49 4.70 -11.33 -4.47
CA LEU A 49 4.35 -9.92 -4.55
C LEU A 49 4.17 -9.50 -6.01
N PHE A 50 3.18 -8.65 -6.29
CA PHE A 50 3.01 -8.02 -7.59
C PHE A 50 4.13 -7.02 -7.85
N VAL A 51 4.84 -7.23 -8.94
CA VAL A 51 5.85 -6.29 -9.44
C VAL A 51 5.17 -5.16 -10.22
N ASP A 52 5.92 -4.10 -10.56
CA ASP A 52 5.31 -2.90 -11.16
C ASP A 52 4.73 -3.17 -12.55
N GLY A 53 5.42 -3.96 -13.36
CA GLY A 53 4.91 -4.35 -14.66
C GLY A 53 5.99 -4.71 -15.66
N TYR A 54 5.70 -4.37 -16.91
CA TYR A 54 6.58 -4.59 -18.03
C TYR A 54 6.77 -3.27 -18.77
N HIS A 55 8.00 -2.96 -19.14
CA HIS A 55 8.33 -1.83 -19.99
C HIS A 55 8.81 -2.34 -21.35
N ILE A 56 8.75 -1.47 -22.36
CA ILE A 56 9.22 -1.77 -23.71
C ILE A 56 10.75 -1.71 -23.71
N ASP A 57 11.42 -2.78 -24.14
CA ASP A 57 12.88 -2.81 -24.28
C ASP A 57 13.33 -1.96 -25.48
N SER A 58 13.84 -0.75 -25.19
CA SER A 58 14.31 0.20 -26.21
C SER A 58 15.56 -0.28 -26.96
N ARG A 59 16.22 -1.35 -26.51
CA ARG A 59 17.35 -1.97 -27.23
C ARG A 59 16.89 -2.70 -28.50
N LYS A 60 15.62 -3.10 -28.55
CA LYS A 60 15.04 -3.83 -29.68
C LYS A 60 14.45 -2.83 -30.68
N ALA A 61 14.98 -2.84 -31.91
CA ALA A 61 14.52 -1.93 -32.96
C ALA A 61 13.03 -2.15 -33.28
N ASN A 62 12.25 -1.06 -33.33
CA ASN A 62 10.81 -1.04 -33.59
C ASN A 62 9.96 -1.87 -32.60
N ASN A 63 10.47 -2.15 -31.40
CA ASN A 63 9.74 -2.86 -30.38
C ASN A 63 8.55 -2.04 -29.87
N ARG A 64 7.41 -2.72 -29.68
CA ARG A 64 6.16 -2.16 -29.14
C ARG A 64 5.55 -3.08 -28.09
N GLU A 65 6.23 -4.16 -27.74
CA GLU A 65 5.77 -5.14 -26.76
C GLU A 65 6.28 -4.73 -25.38
N CYS A 66 5.42 -4.81 -24.36
CA CYS A 66 5.85 -4.68 -22.98
C CYS A 66 6.54 -5.98 -22.57
N ASP A 67 7.84 -6.06 -22.83
CA ASP A 67 8.59 -7.31 -22.91
C ASP A 67 9.76 -7.41 -21.93
N LEU A 68 10.04 -6.36 -21.17
CA LEU A 68 10.99 -6.40 -20.07
C LEU A 68 10.28 -6.15 -18.74
N ARG A 69 10.24 -7.19 -17.91
CA ARG A 69 9.61 -7.16 -16.59
C ARG A 69 10.45 -6.34 -15.62
N ASP A 70 9.81 -5.41 -14.91
CA ASP A 70 10.40 -4.66 -13.80
C ASP A 70 9.96 -5.30 -12.48
N GLU A 71 10.93 -5.80 -11.71
CA GLU A 71 10.80 -6.45 -10.41
C GLU A 71 10.59 -5.47 -9.25
N MET A 72 10.49 -4.15 -9.51
CA MET A 72 10.10 -3.20 -8.46
C MET A 72 8.76 -3.55 -7.83
N VAL A 73 8.69 -3.42 -6.52
CA VAL A 73 7.49 -3.69 -5.73
C VAL A 73 7.10 -2.44 -4.96
N TYR A 74 5.86 -2.02 -5.14
CA TYR A 74 5.23 -0.96 -4.36
C TYR A 74 4.09 -1.52 -3.52
N THR A 75 3.88 -0.97 -2.32
CA THR A 75 2.81 -1.48 -1.43
C THR A 75 1.41 -1.28 -2.01
N TYR A 76 1.20 -0.21 -2.79
CA TYR A 76 -0.12 0.08 -3.38
C TYR A 76 -0.53 -0.98 -4.41
N ASN A 77 0.40 -1.49 -5.22
CA ASN A 77 0.15 -2.57 -6.18
C ASN A 77 -0.43 -3.81 -5.48
N GLN A 78 0.03 -4.09 -4.24
CA GLN A 78 -0.47 -5.20 -3.45
C GLN A 78 -1.88 -4.89 -2.90
N GLY A 79 -2.12 -3.64 -2.52
CA GLY A 79 -3.38 -3.18 -1.96
C GLY A 79 -4.53 -3.23 -2.95
N VAL A 80 -4.41 -2.56 -4.09
CA VAL A 80 -5.52 -2.34 -5.04
C VAL A 80 -6.18 -3.64 -5.51
N ILE A 81 -5.39 -4.70 -5.64
CA ILE A 81 -5.85 -6.04 -6.03
C ILE A 81 -6.81 -6.64 -5.00
N LEU A 82 -6.60 -6.40 -3.70
CA LEU A 82 -7.40 -7.01 -2.64
C LEU A 82 -8.89 -6.63 -2.74
N THR A 83 -9.20 -5.36 -2.99
CA THR A 83 -10.61 -4.97 -3.17
C THR A 83 -11.21 -5.46 -4.47
N GLY A 84 -10.41 -5.56 -5.53
CA GLY A 84 -10.86 -6.15 -6.80
C GLY A 84 -11.28 -7.61 -6.61
N LEU A 85 -10.43 -8.39 -5.95
CA LEU A 85 -10.69 -9.79 -5.58
C LEU A 85 -11.92 -9.93 -4.68
N ARG A 86 -12.04 -9.08 -3.67
CA ARG A 86 -13.21 -9.06 -2.78
C ARG A 86 -14.51 -8.80 -3.56
N GLY A 87 -14.48 -7.86 -4.51
CA GLY A 87 -15.62 -7.55 -5.36
C GLY A 87 -15.98 -8.70 -6.29
N LEU A 88 -14.98 -9.31 -6.95
CA LEU A 88 -15.17 -10.45 -7.83
C LEU A 88 -15.79 -11.64 -7.10
N TRP A 89 -15.33 -11.98 -5.89
CA TRP A 89 -15.99 -12.98 -5.05
C TRP A 89 -17.44 -12.59 -4.72
N SER A 90 -17.66 -11.33 -4.34
CA SER A 90 -18.99 -10.86 -3.92
C SER A 90 -20.03 -10.98 -5.04
N VAL A 91 -19.62 -10.81 -6.31
CA VAL A 91 -20.51 -10.92 -7.47
C VAL A 91 -20.62 -12.36 -7.97
N THR A 92 -19.49 -13.06 -8.14
CA THR A 92 -19.46 -14.37 -8.82
C THR A 92 -19.67 -15.55 -7.86
N GLY A 93 -19.40 -15.35 -6.57
CA GLY A 93 -19.36 -16.41 -5.57
C GLY A 93 -18.14 -17.33 -5.65
N ALA A 94 -17.21 -17.12 -6.60
CA ALA A 94 -16.07 -18.02 -6.80
C ALA A 94 -15.04 -17.89 -5.65
N PRO A 95 -14.79 -18.96 -4.88
CA PRO A 95 -13.93 -18.89 -3.67
C PRO A 95 -12.45 -18.65 -4.00
N SER A 96 -12.02 -18.89 -5.24
CA SER A 96 -10.64 -18.64 -5.70
C SER A 96 -10.22 -17.19 -5.47
N TYR A 97 -11.11 -16.22 -5.71
CA TYR A 97 -10.76 -14.80 -5.55
C TYR A 97 -10.39 -14.43 -4.10
N LEU A 98 -11.09 -14.96 -3.09
CA LEU A 98 -10.68 -14.74 -1.70
C LEU A 98 -9.40 -15.51 -1.36
N THR A 99 -9.26 -16.73 -1.88
CA THR A 99 -8.04 -17.53 -1.71
C THR A 99 -6.80 -16.78 -2.21
N ASP A 100 -6.88 -16.20 -3.41
CA ASP A 100 -5.80 -15.42 -4.00
C ASP A 100 -5.54 -14.13 -3.22
N GLY A 101 -6.58 -13.50 -2.69
CA GLY A 101 -6.45 -12.34 -1.82
C GLY A 101 -5.72 -12.66 -0.51
N HIS A 102 -6.05 -13.78 0.12
CA HIS A 102 -5.35 -14.23 1.33
C HIS A 102 -3.88 -14.58 1.05
N ARG A 103 -3.59 -15.27 -0.06
CA ARG A 103 -2.21 -15.54 -0.50
C ARG A 103 -1.41 -14.25 -0.65
N LEU A 104 -2.00 -13.22 -1.27
CA LEU A 104 -1.33 -11.93 -1.43
C LEU A 104 -1.07 -11.23 -0.09
N VAL A 105 -2.06 -11.19 0.82
CA VAL A 105 -1.85 -10.60 2.16
C VAL A 105 -0.76 -11.34 2.93
N GLN A 106 -0.75 -12.68 2.87
CA GLN A 106 0.29 -13.50 3.51
C GLN A 106 1.67 -13.25 2.90
N ALA A 107 1.77 -13.11 1.58
CA ALA A 107 3.01 -12.74 0.88
C ALA A 107 3.54 -11.38 1.37
N VAL A 108 2.69 -10.36 1.44
CA VAL A 108 3.07 -9.02 1.96
C VAL A 108 3.56 -9.11 3.40
N ILE A 109 2.81 -9.77 4.28
CA ILE A 109 3.17 -9.91 5.70
C ILE A 109 4.52 -10.61 5.85
N ASN A 110 4.72 -11.73 5.15
CA ASN A 110 5.99 -12.46 5.14
C ASN A 110 7.14 -11.59 4.62
N ALA A 111 6.92 -10.81 3.55
CA ALA A 111 7.89 -9.91 2.93
C ALA A 111 8.21 -8.64 3.76
N THR A 112 7.54 -8.44 4.90
CA THR A 112 7.99 -7.50 5.94
C THR A 112 8.93 -8.12 6.96
N GLY A 113 9.13 -9.45 6.92
CA GLY A 113 9.88 -10.19 7.94
C GLY A 113 9.04 -10.53 9.17
N TRP A 114 7.76 -10.88 8.99
CA TRP A 114 6.86 -11.31 10.08
C TRP A 114 6.64 -12.83 10.08
N ASP A 115 6.64 -13.44 11.26
CA ASP A 115 6.30 -14.84 11.49
C ASP A 115 4.84 -14.95 11.95
N PHE A 116 3.97 -15.54 11.13
CA PHE A 116 2.56 -15.75 11.48
C PHE A 116 2.38 -16.61 12.72
N ALA A 117 3.08 -17.74 12.80
CA ALA A 117 2.89 -18.72 13.87
C ALA A 117 3.29 -18.14 15.24
N ARG A 118 4.33 -17.29 15.25
CA ARG A 118 4.82 -16.66 16.47
C ARG A 118 4.25 -15.26 16.71
N SER A 119 3.57 -14.68 15.73
CA SER A 119 3.06 -13.30 15.78
C SER A 119 4.15 -12.29 16.20
N GLN A 120 5.33 -12.39 15.57
CA GLN A 120 6.47 -11.53 15.87
C GLN A 120 7.41 -11.40 14.66
N PRO A 121 8.32 -10.42 14.64
CA PRO A 121 9.37 -10.33 13.63
C PRO A 121 10.28 -11.57 13.59
N VAL A 122 10.66 -12.02 12.39
CA VAL A 122 11.63 -13.12 12.21
C VAL A 122 13.04 -12.71 12.59
N ASP A 123 13.37 -11.44 12.35
CA ASP A 123 14.72 -10.90 12.47
C ASP A 123 14.99 -10.41 13.88
N GLN A 124 16.07 -10.93 14.47
CA GLN A 124 16.68 -10.29 15.63
C GLN A 124 17.55 -9.12 15.15
N PHE A 125 17.39 -7.96 15.76
CA PHE A 125 18.19 -6.78 15.45
C PHE A 125 18.61 -6.07 16.73
N ARG A 126 19.70 -5.29 16.63
CA ARG A 126 20.19 -4.45 17.73
C ARG A 126 19.79 -3.01 17.46
N SER A 127 19.42 -2.29 18.52
CA SER A 127 19.24 -0.84 18.45
C SER A 127 20.51 -0.18 17.89
N GLY A 128 20.36 0.74 16.94
CA GLY A 128 21.45 1.37 16.21
C GLY A 128 21.85 0.67 14.90
N SER A 129 21.14 -0.40 14.49
CA SER A 129 21.33 -1.06 13.19
C SER A 129 20.00 -1.33 12.50
N LEU A 130 19.99 -1.28 11.17
CA LEU A 130 18.81 -1.65 10.40
C LEU A 130 18.67 -3.18 10.33
N PRO A 131 17.47 -3.74 10.53
CA PRO A 131 17.21 -5.13 10.21
C PRO A 131 17.36 -5.39 8.70
N PRO A 132 17.55 -6.66 8.29
CA PRO A 132 17.62 -7.01 6.88
C PRO A 132 16.36 -6.56 6.10
N TRP A 133 16.55 -6.07 4.87
CA TRP A 133 15.44 -5.86 3.93
C TRP A 133 14.79 -7.20 3.56
N ARG A 134 13.45 -7.24 3.58
CA ARG A 134 12.67 -8.45 3.30
C ARG A 134 11.83 -8.37 2.03
N GLY A 135 11.96 -7.30 1.27
CA GLY A 135 11.29 -7.10 -0.02
C GLY A 135 10.32 -5.92 -0.01
N ILE A 136 9.53 -5.77 1.06
CA ILE A 136 8.59 -4.64 1.24
C ILE A 136 8.50 -4.18 2.70
N GLY A 137 9.60 -4.36 3.42
CA GLY A 137 9.62 -4.09 4.85
C GLY A 137 10.81 -4.71 5.58
N ARG A 138 10.84 -4.44 6.88
CA ARG A 138 11.86 -4.92 7.82
C ARG A 138 11.24 -5.15 9.18
N ALA A 139 11.64 -6.23 9.87
CA ALA A 139 11.20 -6.53 11.23
C ALA A 139 9.67 -6.43 11.44
N GLY A 140 8.89 -6.90 10.47
CA GLY A 140 7.43 -6.87 10.48
C GLY A 140 6.80 -5.51 10.16
N ILE A 141 7.59 -4.47 9.90
CA ILE A 141 7.12 -3.14 9.52
C ILE A 141 7.08 -3.04 8.01
N LEU A 142 5.92 -2.65 7.48
CA LEU A 142 5.72 -2.34 6.07
C LEU A 142 6.48 -1.05 5.73
N GLU A 143 7.30 -1.10 4.69
CA GLU A 143 8.12 0.03 4.25
C GLU A 143 8.08 0.11 2.72
N GLU A 144 8.15 1.33 2.18
CA GLU A 144 8.57 1.51 0.78
C GLU A 144 10.09 1.38 0.70
N ARG A 145 10.62 1.06 -0.49
CA ARG A 145 12.08 0.97 -0.73
C ARG A 145 12.83 2.25 -0.30
N CYS A 146 12.17 3.40 -0.46
CA CYS A 146 12.70 4.73 -0.18
C CYS A 146 12.59 5.19 1.29
N ASP A 147 11.92 4.43 2.18
CA ASP A 147 11.57 4.89 3.53
C ASP A 147 12.80 5.21 4.38
N ALA A 148 13.73 4.25 4.51
CA ALA A 148 14.87 4.34 5.40
C ALA A 148 15.88 5.41 4.95
N SER A 149 16.11 5.51 3.63
CA SER A 149 16.97 6.51 3.02
C SER A 149 16.33 7.90 2.96
N GLY A 150 15.00 8.00 3.11
CA GLY A 150 14.27 9.26 3.11
C GLY A 150 14.14 9.91 1.73
N THR A 151 14.12 9.10 0.67
CA THR A 151 14.13 9.58 -0.73
C THR A 151 12.78 9.46 -1.43
N CYS A 152 11.70 9.21 -0.69
CA CYS A 152 10.38 9.01 -1.26
C CYS A 152 9.82 10.25 -1.95
N SER A 153 9.26 10.05 -3.14
CA SER A 153 8.39 10.98 -3.85
C SER A 153 7.05 11.15 -3.11
N GLN A 154 6.23 12.10 -3.58
CA GLN A 154 4.87 12.29 -3.05
C GLN A 154 3.98 11.07 -3.30
N ASP A 155 4.20 10.35 -4.42
CA ASP A 155 3.47 9.13 -4.74
C ASP A 155 3.77 8.05 -3.69
N SER A 156 5.04 7.74 -3.45
CA SER A 156 5.44 6.70 -2.49
C SER A 156 4.98 6.98 -1.07
N GLN A 157 4.78 8.25 -0.71
CA GLN A 157 4.23 8.64 0.59
C GLN A 157 2.79 8.18 0.84
N THR A 158 2.00 7.99 -0.22
CA THR A 158 0.61 7.54 -0.10
C THR A 158 0.46 6.02 -0.20
N PHE A 159 1.44 5.30 -0.74
CA PHE A 159 1.30 3.88 -1.09
C PHE A 159 0.93 2.99 0.09
N LYS A 160 1.60 3.13 1.24
CA LYS A 160 1.24 2.38 2.46
C LYS A 160 -0.21 2.66 2.89
N ALA A 161 -0.68 3.90 2.73
CA ALA A 161 -2.07 4.27 3.05
C ALA A 161 -3.06 3.52 2.15
N ILE A 162 -2.78 3.47 0.84
CA ILE A 162 -3.57 2.74 -0.15
C ILE A 162 -3.63 1.26 0.22
N PHE A 163 -2.49 0.64 0.55
CA PHE A 163 -2.44 -0.75 1.00
C PHE A 163 -3.39 -1.01 2.18
N PHE A 164 -3.28 -0.25 3.28
CA PHE A 164 -4.11 -0.46 4.46
C PHE A 164 -5.59 -0.12 4.22
N HIS A 165 -5.88 0.83 3.33
CA HIS A 165 -7.24 1.12 2.90
C HIS A 165 -7.88 -0.13 2.26
N HIS A 166 -7.17 -0.76 1.32
CA HIS A 166 -7.67 -1.94 0.63
C HIS A 166 -7.67 -3.20 1.50
N LEU A 167 -6.68 -3.39 2.37
CA LEU A 167 -6.68 -4.47 3.36
C LEU A 167 -7.92 -4.39 4.28
N THR A 168 -8.24 -3.18 4.75
CA THR A 168 -9.43 -2.94 5.57
C THR A 168 -10.71 -3.30 4.83
N ALA A 169 -10.80 -2.95 3.55
CA ALA A 169 -11.97 -3.24 2.73
C ALA A 169 -12.08 -4.73 2.37
N PHE A 170 -10.96 -5.41 2.11
CA PHE A 170 -10.91 -6.85 1.87
C PHE A 170 -11.39 -7.64 3.07
N CYS A 171 -10.88 -7.31 4.27
CA CYS A 171 -11.21 -7.97 5.53
C CYS A 171 -12.47 -7.43 6.23
N LYS A 172 -13.24 -6.56 5.57
CA LYS A 172 -14.52 -6.11 6.11
C LYS A 172 -15.45 -7.34 6.28
N PRO A 173 -16.14 -7.48 7.43
CA PRO A 173 -17.05 -8.60 7.67
C PRO A 173 -18.00 -8.86 6.51
N ILE A 174 -18.14 -10.13 6.13
CA ILE A 174 -19.14 -10.56 5.15
C ILE A 174 -20.48 -10.70 5.86
N GLU A 175 -21.46 -9.92 5.47
CA GLU A 175 -22.85 -10.18 5.86
C GLU A 175 -23.34 -11.43 5.11
N THR A 176 -23.61 -12.50 5.86
CA THR A 176 -24.20 -13.72 5.31
C THR A 176 -25.69 -13.51 5.10
N SER A 177 -26.18 -13.91 3.93
CA SER A 177 -27.60 -13.89 3.61
C SER A 177 -28.16 -15.31 3.66
N ASN A 178 -29.42 -15.46 4.04
CA ASN A 178 -30.14 -16.73 3.94
C ASN A 178 -30.20 -17.27 2.50
N ALA A 179 -29.93 -16.42 1.50
CA ALA A 179 -29.82 -16.81 0.09
C ALA A 179 -28.45 -17.40 -0.30
N TYR A 180 -27.46 -17.40 0.59
CA TYR A 180 -26.16 -18.01 0.31
C TYR A 180 -26.24 -19.53 0.37
N SER A 181 -25.57 -20.20 -0.57
CA SER A 181 -25.33 -21.63 -0.46
C SER A 181 -24.48 -21.94 0.78
N ALA A 182 -24.51 -23.20 1.22
CA ALA A 182 -23.66 -23.68 2.31
C ALA A 182 -22.16 -23.40 2.03
N ASP A 183 -21.71 -23.67 0.80
CA ASP A 183 -20.32 -23.43 0.39
C ASP A 183 -19.93 -21.95 0.45
N ARG A 184 -20.83 -21.06 0.03
CA ARG A 184 -20.59 -19.61 0.08
C ARG A 184 -20.55 -19.10 1.52
N SER A 185 -21.38 -19.65 2.39
CA SER A 185 -21.38 -19.35 3.83
C SER A 185 -20.11 -19.85 4.51
N LEU A 186 -19.65 -21.06 4.17
CA LEU A 186 -18.39 -21.61 4.65
C LEU A 186 -17.20 -20.75 4.19
N THR A 187 -17.17 -20.38 2.91
CA THR A 187 -16.13 -19.50 2.35
C THR A 187 -16.08 -18.16 3.09
N ALA A 188 -17.23 -17.59 3.43
CA ALA A 188 -17.31 -16.34 4.19
C ALA A 188 -16.78 -16.49 5.63
N ALA A 189 -17.05 -17.62 6.28
CA ALA A 189 -16.52 -17.93 7.61
C ALA A 189 -14.99 -18.10 7.58
N LEU A 190 -14.47 -18.89 6.64
CA LEU A 190 -13.02 -19.09 6.47
C LEU A 190 -12.28 -17.77 6.18
N HIS A 191 -12.88 -16.90 5.37
CA HIS A 191 -12.33 -15.57 5.11
C HIS A 191 -12.24 -14.72 6.39
N LYS A 192 -13.28 -14.75 7.24
CA LYS A 192 -13.27 -14.06 8.53
C LYS A 192 -12.13 -14.57 9.41
N ASP A 193 -11.98 -15.89 9.53
CA ASP A 193 -10.95 -16.51 10.36
C ASP A 193 -9.55 -16.15 9.87
N ALA A 194 -9.29 -16.24 8.57
CA ALA A 194 -8.01 -15.85 7.98
C ALA A 194 -7.69 -14.35 8.17
N CYS A 195 -8.69 -13.46 8.08
CA CYS A 195 -8.48 -12.04 8.36
C CYS A 195 -8.19 -11.75 9.83
N ALA A 196 -8.65 -12.59 10.76
CA ALA A 196 -8.33 -12.45 12.18
C ALA A 196 -6.85 -12.73 12.47
N GLU A 197 -6.20 -13.62 11.70
CA GLU A 197 -4.76 -13.92 11.83
C GLU A 197 -3.88 -12.69 11.52
N TYR A 198 -4.40 -11.72 10.74
CA TYR A 198 -3.64 -10.53 10.34
C TYR A 198 -3.63 -9.42 11.40
N VAL A 199 -4.42 -9.57 12.47
CA VAL A 199 -4.60 -8.55 13.52
C VAL A 199 -3.28 -8.23 14.22
N ALA A 200 -2.47 -9.25 14.54
CA ALA A 200 -1.22 -9.06 15.28
C ALA A 200 -0.20 -8.23 14.47
N TRP A 201 -0.02 -8.54 13.18
CA TRP A 201 0.84 -7.79 12.28
C TRP A 201 0.34 -6.36 12.05
N THR A 202 -0.98 -6.20 11.86
CA THR A 202 -1.60 -4.87 11.69
C THR A 202 -1.43 -4.01 12.93
N ARG A 203 -1.54 -4.60 14.13
CA ARG A 203 -1.27 -3.94 15.41
C ARG A 203 0.18 -3.49 15.53
N HIS A 204 1.13 -4.33 15.11
CA HIS A 204 2.57 -4.02 15.12
C HIS A 204 2.87 -2.79 14.27
N ASN A 205 2.35 -2.76 13.04
CA ASN A 205 2.47 -1.61 12.14
C ASN A 205 1.76 -0.35 12.68
N ALA A 206 0.57 -0.48 13.24
CA ALA A 206 -0.16 0.63 13.85
C ALA A 206 0.60 1.23 15.05
N ALA A 207 1.24 0.40 15.87
CA ALA A 207 2.06 0.86 16.99
C ALA A 207 3.33 1.57 16.52
N ALA A 208 3.99 1.06 15.47
CA ALA A 208 5.15 1.69 14.86
C ALA A 208 4.81 3.05 14.25
N ALA A 209 3.73 3.13 13.47
CA ALA A 209 3.24 4.39 12.91
C ALA A 209 2.93 5.41 14.03
N LEU A 210 2.23 5.01 15.10
CA LEU A 210 2.00 5.87 16.27
C LEU A 210 3.29 6.37 16.92
N GLY A 211 4.35 5.56 16.92
CA GLY A 211 5.66 5.93 17.44
C GLY A 211 6.33 7.07 16.66
N THR A 212 5.93 7.33 15.42
CA THR A 212 6.44 8.45 14.61
C THR A 212 5.72 9.76 14.84
N ARG A 213 4.61 9.76 15.60
CA ARG A 213 3.72 10.92 15.69
C ARG A 213 4.35 12.04 16.53
N VAL A 214 4.49 13.22 15.93
CA VAL A 214 4.95 14.47 16.59
C VAL A 214 3.92 15.55 16.28
N ASP A 215 3.46 16.27 17.30
CA ASP A 215 2.44 17.34 17.19
C ASP A 215 1.16 16.98 16.42
N GLY A 216 0.84 15.69 16.39
CA GLY A 216 -0.34 15.18 15.73
C GLY A 216 -0.08 14.52 14.37
N GLU A 217 1.10 14.73 13.80
CA GLU A 217 1.50 14.36 12.44
C GLU A 217 2.28 13.04 12.40
N PHE A 218 1.84 12.11 11.55
CA PHE A 218 2.53 10.82 11.35
C PHE A 218 3.71 10.95 10.39
N GLY A 219 4.80 10.24 10.69
CA GLY A 219 5.98 10.14 9.84
C GLY A 219 5.82 9.12 8.70
N MET A 220 6.60 9.30 7.63
CA MET A 220 6.68 8.39 6.48
C MET A 220 7.25 7.02 6.85
N TRP A 221 8.39 7.00 7.54
CA TRP A 221 9.11 5.78 7.90
C TRP A 221 8.73 5.38 9.33
N TRP A 222 8.04 4.23 9.47
CA TRP A 222 7.44 3.80 10.74
C TRP A 222 8.39 3.03 11.66
N GLY A 223 9.43 2.40 11.11
CA GLY A 223 10.42 1.63 11.87
C GLY A 223 11.51 2.38 12.67
N PRO A 224 11.86 3.66 12.42
CA PRO A 224 13.11 4.23 12.94
C PRO A 224 13.19 4.22 14.46
N GLY A 225 12.09 4.52 15.16
CA GLY A 225 12.04 4.51 16.62
C GLY A 225 12.30 3.13 17.23
N LEU A 226 12.00 2.04 16.51
CA LEU A 226 12.31 0.67 16.92
C LEU A 226 13.79 0.34 16.69
N PHE A 227 14.39 0.93 15.65
CA PHE A 227 15.77 0.65 15.24
C PHE A 227 16.81 1.55 15.90
N GLY A 228 16.40 2.39 16.86
CA GLY A 228 17.30 3.33 17.55
C GLY A 228 17.54 4.63 16.78
N ASN A 229 16.58 5.03 15.94
CA ASN A 229 16.62 6.24 15.11
C ASN A 229 17.85 6.29 14.18
N VAL A 230 18.18 5.15 13.57
CA VAL A 230 19.24 5.08 12.57
C VAL A 230 18.92 6.01 11.41
N VAL A 231 19.89 6.83 11.02
CA VAL A 231 19.80 7.68 9.83
C VAL A 231 20.55 6.96 8.71
N ALA A 232 19.81 6.36 7.78
CA ALA A 232 20.37 5.73 6.60
C ALA A 232 20.25 6.63 5.36
N ASN A 233 21.08 6.37 4.35
CA ASN A 233 20.98 6.85 2.98
C ASN A 233 20.94 5.62 2.03
N LYS A 234 20.78 5.84 0.72
CA LYS A 234 20.69 4.74 -0.27
C LYS A 234 21.87 3.76 -0.24
N ASN A 235 23.06 4.20 0.17
CA ASN A 235 24.24 3.33 0.24
C ASN A 235 24.31 2.53 1.55
N SER A 236 23.43 2.81 2.52
CA SER A 236 23.51 2.27 3.87
C SER A 236 22.17 1.78 4.42
N ASP A 237 21.10 1.77 3.62
CA ASP A 237 19.78 1.28 4.04
C ASP A 237 19.66 -0.26 3.92
N GLY A 238 20.67 -0.91 3.34
CA GLY A 238 20.72 -2.36 3.19
C GLY A 238 19.84 -2.89 2.07
N ILE A 239 19.51 -2.05 1.07
CA ILE A 239 18.83 -2.45 -0.17
C ILE A 239 19.86 -2.48 -1.29
N ASP A 240 19.79 -3.50 -2.13
CA ASP A 240 20.51 -3.49 -3.41
C ASP A 240 19.79 -2.53 -4.37
N HIS A 241 20.32 -1.32 -4.48
CA HIS A 241 19.74 -0.30 -5.35
C HIS A 241 19.96 -0.58 -6.84
N ASP A 242 20.98 -1.38 -7.15
CA ASP A 242 21.43 -1.72 -8.51
C ASP A 242 20.95 -3.11 -8.96
N ALA A 243 20.03 -3.73 -8.20
CA ALA A 243 19.47 -5.02 -8.55
C ALA A 243 18.86 -4.99 -9.97
N ALA A 244 19.06 -6.09 -10.71
CA ALA A 244 18.66 -6.17 -12.10
C ALA A 244 17.13 -6.02 -12.21
N ASN A 245 16.71 -5.17 -13.16
CA ASN A 245 15.31 -4.87 -13.44
C ASN A 245 14.52 -4.40 -12.21
N THR A 246 15.10 -3.63 -11.29
CA THR A 246 14.35 -2.99 -10.19
C THR A 246 14.43 -1.47 -10.32
N THR A 247 13.82 -0.92 -11.38
CA THR A 247 13.88 0.53 -11.63
C THR A 247 12.78 1.26 -10.87
N ASP A 248 13.18 1.97 -9.82
CA ASP A 248 12.26 2.75 -8.99
C ASP A 248 11.90 4.09 -9.65
N TYR A 249 11.24 4.05 -10.81
CA TYR A 249 10.97 5.29 -11.54
C TYR A 249 10.04 6.21 -10.78
N ARG A 250 9.14 5.69 -9.92
CA ARG A 250 8.23 6.52 -9.11
C ARG A 250 8.97 7.46 -8.17
N ASP A 251 10.12 7.03 -7.65
CA ASP A 251 10.94 7.84 -6.75
C ASP A 251 12.15 8.49 -7.45
N GLU A 252 12.68 7.86 -8.52
CA GLU A 252 13.95 8.26 -9.14
C GLU A 252 13.82 8.80 -10.57
N GLY A 253 12.67 8.60 -11.20
CA GLY A 253 12.46 8.85 -12.63
C GLY A 253 12.95 7.72 -13.52
N THR A 254 12.67 7.82 -14.82
CA THR A 254 13.15 6.82 -15.77
C THR A 254 14.64 7.03 -16.07
N PRO A 255 15.47 5.98 -15.98
CA PRO A 255 16.86 6.04 -16.39
C PRO A 255 17.02 6.54 -17.83
N VAL A 256 18.12 7.25 -18.09
CA VAL A 256 18.50 7.67 -19.44
C VAL A 256 19.54 6.69 -19.96
N ASP A 257 19.07 5.57 -20.50
CA ASP A 257 19.91 4.48 -20.96
C ASP A 257 19.32 3.76 -22.19
N ARG A 258 19.97 2.67 -22.61
CA ARG A 258 19.53 1.91 -23.78
C ARG A 258 18.25 1.11 -23.54
N ILE A 259 17.87 0.87 -22.29
CA ILE A 259 16.72 0.08 -21.88
C ILE A 259 15.46 0.97 -21.85
N TRP A 260 15.55 2.10 -21.15
CA TRP A 260 14.46 3.06 -20.96
C TRP A 260 14.38 4.15 -22.05
N GLY A 261 15.44 4.29 -22.84
CA GLY A 261 15.53 5.29 -23.90
C GLY A 261 16.15 6.60 -23.42
N TRP A 262 16.14 7.59 -24.32
CA TRP A 262 16.83 8.87 -24.11
C TRP A 262 15.92 10.01 -23.66
N GLU A 263 14.61 9.74 -23.51
CA GLU A 263 13.62 10.71 -23.04
C GLU A 263 13.30 10.45 -21.56
N PRO A 264 13.92 11.20 -20.62
CA PRO A 264 13.67 11.00 -19.20
C PRO A 264 12.28 11.50 -18.80
N TRP A 265 11.62 10.73 -17.93
CA TRP A 265 10.54 11.20 -17.08
C TRP A 265 11.06 11.37 -15.65
N SER A 266 10.61 12.40 -14.94
CA SER A 266 10.95 12.60 -13.53
C SER A 266 9.68 12.78 -12.69
N PRO A 267 9.66 12.26 -11.45
CA PRO A 267 8.53 12.44 -10.54
C PRO A 267 8.27 13.93 -10.30
N GLY A 268 7.02 14.36 -10.47
CA GLY A 268 6.63 15.76 -10.29
C GLY A 268 7.06 16.72 -11.42
N SER A 269 7.63 16.23 -12.52
CA SER A 269 7.91 17.05 -13.71
C SER A 269 6.67 17.14 -14.62
N GLU A 270 5.56 17.68 -14.15
CA GLU A 270 4.56 18.20 -15.09
C GLU A 270 5.10 19.50 -15.71
N GLY A 271 4.99 19.59 -17.04
CA GLY A 271 5.42 20.72 -17.85
C GLY A 271 4.69 22.02 -17.50
N VAL A 272 5.14 22.69 -16.43
CA VAL A 272 4.79 24.08 -16.16
C VAL A 272 5.41 24.91 -17.29
N PRO A 273 4.63 25.57 -18.17
CA PRO A 273 5.19 26.62 -19.01
C PRO A 273 5.77 27.63 -18.04
N ARG A 274 7.07 27.88 -18.13
CA ARG A 274 7.85 28.77 -17.27
C ARG A 274 7.27 30.19 -17.31
N ARG A 275 6.16 30.44 -16.60
CA ARG A 275 5.66 31.78 -16.32
C ARG A 275 6.49 32.29 -15.16
N GLN A 276 7.44 33.16 -15.49
CA GLN A 276 8.07 34.05 -14.54
C GLN A 276 6.95 34.82 -13.83
N GLY A 277 6.77 34.54 -12.54
CA GLY A 277 5.75 35.16 -11.72
C GLY A 277 5.78 34.54 -10.35
N ALA A 278 6.64 35.06 -9.47
CA ALA A 278 6.66 34.70 -8.07
C ALA A 278 5.30 35.04 -7.45
N ALA A 279 4.54 34.02 -7.07
CA ALA A 279 3.35 34.18 -6.25
C ALA A 279 3.64 33.55 -4.88
N THR A 280 3.96 34.41 -3.92
CA THR A 280 4.10 34.08 -2.50
C THR A 280 2.74 33.66 -1.97
N ILE A 281 2.56 32.39 -1.60
CA ILE A 281 1.36 31.93 -0.89
C ILE A 281 1.68 31.96 0.61
N GLN A 282 1.03 32.87 1.34
CA GLN A 282 1.02 32.87 2.80
C GLN A 282 0.09 31.75 3.30
N GLU A 283 0.64 30.80 4.05
CA GLU A 283 -0.11 29.78 4.76
C GLU A 283 -0.79 30.40 5.99
N ASN A 284 -2.13 30.42 5.99
CA ASN A 284 -2.91 30.66 7.20
C ASN A 284 -3.30 29.31 7.80
N THR A 285 -2.51 28.84 8.75
CA THR A 285 -2.86 27.75 9.66
C THR A 285 -3.87 28.26 10.69
N ASN A 286 -5.08 27.71 10.70
CA ASN A 286 -5.93 27.53 11.90
C ASN A 286 -7.30 27.05 11.44
N VAL A 287 -7.64 25.78 11.74
CA VAL A 287 -8.96 25.28 12.21
C VAL A 287 -8.88 23.75 12.13
N GLY A 288 -8.87 23.08 13.28
CA GLY A 288 -8.88 21.62 13.31
C GLY A 288 -8.57 20.94 14.65
N GLU A 289 -8.38 21.69 15.75
CA GLU A 289 -8.32 21.09 17.07
C GLU A 289 -9.72 20.77 17.60
N LYS A 290 -10.07 19.49 17.59
CA LYS A 290 -10.72 18.74 18.69
C LYS A 290 -11.50 17.57 18.11
N VAL A 291 -10.95 16.36 18.28
CA VAL A 291 -11.61 15.13 18.76
C VAL A 291 -10.57 14.00 18.63
N LEU A 292 -10.59 13.04 19.56
CA LEU A 292 -9.75 11.83 19.67
C LEU A 292 -8.58 11.87 20.67
N SER A 293 -8.85 12.27 21.91
CA SER A 293 -8.11 11.77 23.09
C SER A 293 -8.95 10.73 23.82
N ARG A 294 -8.82 9.43 23.46
CA ARG A 294 -9.25 8.27 24.29
C ARG A 294 -8.95 6.91 23.66
N ILE A 295 -7.71 6.67 23.23
CA ILE A 295 -7.21 5.29 23.05
C ILE A 295 -5.86 5.18 23.77
N ARG A 296 -5.87 4.66 24.99
CA ARG A 296 -4.65 4.26 25.72
C ARG A 296 -4.21 2.88 25.21
N ILE A 297 -3.40 2.84 24.14
CA ILE A 297 -2.66 1.63 23.78
C ILE A 297 -1.44 1.56 24.71
N ARG A 298 -1.37 0.54 25.57
CA ARG A 298 -0.19 0.26 26.41
C ARG A 298 0.97 -0.20 25.51
N THR A 299 1.84 0.76 25.18
CA THR A 299 3.30 0.70 24.94
C THR A 299 3.92 -0.60 24.42
N LEU A 300 4.00 -0.70 23.08
CA LEU A 300 5.24 -1.06 22.34
C LEU A 300 5.90 0.19 21.72
N ALA A 301 5.32 1.38 21.92
CA ALA A 301 5.81 2.64 21.38
C ALA A 301 7.20 2.95 21.96
N GLY A 302 8.20 3.01 21.10
CA GLY A 302 9.50 3.60 21.43
C GLY A 302 9.33 5.02 21.97
N ARG A 303 10.32 5.51 22.72
CA ARG A 303 10.30 6.88 23.24
C ARG A 303 10.18 7.87 22.07
N PRO A 304 9.29 8.89 22.15
CA PRO A 304 9.28 9.97 21.18
C PRO A 304 10.68 10.60 21.09
N SER A 305 11.19 10.73 19.88
CA SER A 305 12.53 11.25 19.60
C SER A 305 12.65 12.70 20.04
N LYS A 306 13.80 13.06 20.63
CA LYS A 306 14.21 14.47 20.68
C LYS A 306 14.37 14.95 19.23
N GLU A 307 13.79 16.10 18.91
CA GLU A 307 13.64 16.66 17.55
C GLU A 307 14.90 16.62 16.68
N GLY A 308 16.11 16.62 17.24
CA GLY A 308 17.38 16.58 16.49
C GLY A 308 17.78 15.22 15.90
N ASN A 309 17.17 14.10 16.31
CA ASN A 309 17.55 12.74 15.86
C ASN A 309 16.40 11.97 15.21
N ASP A 310 15.31 12.62 14.83
CA ASP A 310 14.17 11.96 14.19
C ASP A 310 14.38 11.80 12.68
N PRO A 311 14.48 10.57 12.13
CA PRO A 311 14.64 10.39 10.69
C PRO A 311 13.46 10.91 9.86
N ASN A 312 12.27 11.07 10.46
CA ASN A 312 11.09 11.64 9.82
C ASN A 312 11.09 13.19 9.81
N ALA A 313 12.09 13.85 10.42
CA ALA A 313 12.29 15.29 10.25
C ALA A 313 13.01 15.63 8.92
N ARG A 314 13.48 14.62 8.18
CA ARG A 314 14.19 14.80 6.91
C ARG A 314 13.21 14.96 5.75
N GLY A 315 13.55 15.86 4.81
CA GLY A 315 12.84 16.01 3.54
C GLY A 315 11.33 16.15 3.72
N ARG A 316 10.58 15.29 3.04
CA ARG A 316 9.11 15.20 3.14
C ARG A 316 8.67 14.14 4.17
N GLY A 317 9.35 14.03 5.31
CA GLY A 317 9.12 12.97 6.28
C GLY A 317 7.78 13.05 7.03
N ARG A 318 7.11 14.21 7.00
CA ARG A 318 5.74 14.42 7.46
C ARG A 318 4.98 15.27 6.43
N THR A 319 3.91 14.72 5.88
CA THR A 319 3.04 15.37 4.88
C THR A 319 1.59 14.92 5.08
N ILE A 320 0.68 15.45 4.28
CA ILE A 320 -0.72 14.99 4.28
C ILE A 320 -0.82 13.51 3.84
N GLU A 321 0.05 13.07 2.94
CA GLU A 321 0.13 11.67 2.48
C GLU A 321 0.60 10.74 3.61
N THR A 322 1.63 11.13 4.36
CA THR A 322 2.10 10.32 5.51
C THR A 322 1.06 10.29 6.64
N GLN A 323 0.32 11.39 6.83
CA GLN A 323 -0.82 11.44 7.75
C GLN A 323 -1.89 10.41 7.36
N MET A 324 -2.21 10.30 6.07
CA MET A 324 -3.14 9.28 5.58
C MET A 324 -2.62 7.87 5.83
N GLY A 325 -1.31 7.63 5.69
CA GLY A 325 -0.69 6.36 6.04
C GLY A 325 -0.94 5.95 7.49
N GLY A 326 -0.64 6.85 8.44
CA GLY A 326 -0.86 6.61 9.86
C GLY A 326 -2.32 6.38 10.23
N LEU A 327 -3.24 7.16 9.65
CA LEU A 327 -4.69 6.99 9.87
C LEU A 327 -5.22 5.69 9.26
N ALA A 328 -4.75 5.31 8.07
CA ALA A 328 -5.18 4.10 7.38
C ALA A 328 -4.82 2.83 8.17
N VAL A 329 -3.60 2.73 8.69
CA VAL A 329 -3.19 1.56 9.50
C VAL A 329 -3.92 1.51 10.84
N LEU A 330 -4.19 2.66 11.46
CA LEU A 330 -5.00 2.70 12.69
C LEU A 330 -6.44 2.26 12.45
N ARG A 331 -7.04 2.70 11.34
CA ARG A 331 -8.37 2.24 10.92
C ARG A 331 -8.37 0.74 10.62
N ALA A 332 -7.37 0.24 9.91
CA ALA A 332 -7.24 -1.18 9.62
C ALA A 332 -7.19 -2.00 10.91
N TYR A 333 -6.31 -1.62 11.85
CA TYR A 333 -6.22 -2.28 13.15
C TYR A 333 -7.56 -2.26 13.90
N TRP A 334 -8.25 -1.12 13.92
CA TRP A 334 -9.56 -1.01 14.58
C TRP A 334 -10.62 -1.92 13.93
N VAL A 335 -10.73 -1.93 12.60
CA VAL A 335 -11.73 -2.77 11.89
C VAL A 335 -11.44 -4.25 12.07
N LEU A 336 -10.19 -4.68 11.86
CA LEU A 336 -9.82 -6.10 11.93
C LEU A 336 -9.96 -6.63 13.36
N SER A 337 -9.54 -5.85 14.38
CA SER A 337 -9.68 -6.26 15.79
C SER A 337 -11.14 -6.45 16.18
N ARG A 338 -12.04 -5.53 15.81
CA ARG A 338 -13.48 -5.68 16.06
C ARG A 338 -14.10 -6.88 15.35
N SER A 339 -13.63 -7.16 14.14
CA SER A 339 -14.14 -8.27 13.34
C SER A 339 -13.71 -9.63 13.86
N SER A 340 -12.61 -9.66 14.64
CA SER A 340 -12.06 -10.87 15.27
C SER A 340 -12.66 -11.20 16.64
N GLU A 341 -13.40 -10.28 17.27
CA GLU A 341 -14.08 -10.55 18.54
C GLU A 341 -15.26 -11.53 18.31
N PRO A 342 -15.43 -12.58 19.15
CA PRO A 342 -16.64 -13.38 19.12
C PRO A 342 -17.83 -12.49 19.49
N ASN A 343 -18.93 -12.58 18.73
CA ASN A 343 -20.17 -11.87 19.06
C ASN A 343 -20.57 -12.26 20.50
N LYS A 344 -20.59 -11.27 21.40
CA LYS A 344 -21.03 -11.47 22.78
C LYS A 344 -22.53 -11.62 22.87
#